data_AF-A0A3D4EAM0-F1
#
_entry.id   AF-A0A3D4EAM0-F1
#
_cell.length_a   1.000
_cell.length_b   1.000
_cell.length_c   1.000
_cell.angle_alpha   90.00
_cell.angle_beta   90.00
_cell.angle_gamma   90.00
#
_symmetry.space_group_name_H-M   'P 1'
#
loop_
_entity.id
_entity.type
_entity.pdbx_description
1 polymer ?
#
loop_
_entity_poly.entity_id
_entity_poly.type
_entity_poly.pdbx_seq_one_letter_code
_entity_poly.pdbx_strand_id
1 'polypeptide(L)'
;MYTPCGSVVDVFERTDYLTAEDIEAERNYVRTCYPNAYIVGEATVSYNCHAYAWSVSEGGEKYWMNDPTPYMTDGSYTLTNSIDPKATKIFYYGGNHSAVKSSGGYFISKWGTSCLVRHTPDDCPYDTRNLRYYKLSMEISGDTFVPLPSLTNPVTKNYTLSNVPEGATVSWSISGFGRVLSGQGTNSVQVEFYGSGSSTLSAAVHCRTGLVVNVPGLSIESTTAPYITDIEMFKYSQNTGEFTLRVITNNNSGTFNWSVSGGRAEFCDLPYPDDAIFMAYPNIFTAISFYTTGTYTITVTGVNPSNMDTYTFSKDFVVTEVKGSTRAKSTAEKQSQKNK
;
A
#
# COMPACT_ATOMS: atom_id res chain seq x y z
N MET A 1 -24.87 -21.24 -7.94
CA MET A 1 -24.09 -19.99 -8.05
C MET A 1 -22.90 -20.22 -8.98
N TYR A 2 -22.18 -19.17 -9.36
CA TYR A 2 -20.95 -19.29 -10.15
C TYR A 2 -19.79 -18.58 -9.45
N THR A 3 -18.60 -19.14 -9.60
CA THR A 3 -17.35 -18.47 -9.26
C THR A 3 -17.02 -17.37 -10.29
N PRO A 4 -16.04 -16.48 -9.99
CA PRO A 4 -15.47 -15.57 -10.96
C PRO A 4 -15.05 -16.22 -12.30
N CYS A 5 -14.34 -17.35 -12.25
CA CYS A 5 -13.91 -18.07 -13.46
C CYS A 5 -15.01 -18.93 -14.11
N GLY A 6 -16.23 -18.94 -13.54
CA GLY A 6 -17.41 -19.53 -14.16
C GLY A 6 -17.69 -20.99 -13.81
N SER A 7 -17.01 -21.56 -12.82
CA SER A 7 -17.35 -22.87 -12.26
C SER A 7 -18.67 -22.82 -11.52
N VAL A 8 -19.48 -23.87 -11.67
CA VAL A 8 -20.74 -24.01 -10.93
C VAL A 8 -20.43 -24.34 -9.46
N VAL A 9 -21.17 -23.69 -8.56
CA VAL A 9 -21.16 -23.99 -7.12
C VAL A 9 -22.57 -24.38 -6.70
N ASP A 10 -22.71 -25.64 -6.25
CA ASP A 10 -23.96 -26.19 -5.75
C ASP A 10 -24.34 -25.56 -4.43
N VAL A 11 -25.54 -25.01 -4.37
CA VAL A 11 -26.07 -24.31 -3.21
C VAL A 11 -27.54 -24.59 -3.01
N PHE A 12 -28.00 -24.38 -1.78
CA PHE A 12 -29.39 -24.56 -1.39
C PHE A 12 -30.02 -23.22 -1.04
N GLU A 13 -31.18 -22.94 -1.63
CA GLU A 13 -32.06 -21.90 -1.15
C GLU A 13 -32.79 -22.42 0.09
N ARG A 14 -32.74 -21.63 1.18
CA ARG A 14 -33.38 -21.99 2.44
C ARG A 14 -34.24 -20.83 2.91
N THR A 15 -35.53 -21.11 3.09
CA THR A 15 -36.44 -20.19 3.75
C THR A 15 -36.10 -20.12 5.23
N ASP A 16 -36.04 -18.89 5.75
CA ASP A 16 -35.78 -18.69 7.17
C ASP A 16 -36.98 -19.12 8.00
N TYR A 17 -36.71 -19.90 9.04
CA TYR A 17 -37.71 -20.40 9.97
C TYR A 17 -37.37 -20.04 11.43
N LEU A 18 -36.27 -19.31 11.66
CA LEU A 18 -35.91 -18.87 13.00
C LEU A 18 -36.94 -17.88 13.53
N THR A 19 -37.39 -18.13 14.74
CA THR A 19 -38.24 -17.21 15.50
C THR A 19 -37.39 -16.11 16.14
N ALA A 20 -38.05 -15.06 16.67
CA ALA A 20 -37.36 -14.05 17.47
C ALA A 20 -36.68 -14.64 18.72
N GLU A 21 -37.25 -15.69 19.29
CA GLU A 21 -36.68 -16.41 20.44
C GLU A 21 -35.41 -17.18 20.04
N ASP A 22 -35.41 -17.85 18.89
CA ASP A 22 -34.22 -18.52 18.36
C ASP A 22 -33.09 -17.51 18.08
N ILE A 23 -33.41 -16.37 17.47
CA ILE A 23 -32.44 -15.31 17.18
C ILE A 23 -31.84 -14.74 18.49
N GLU A 24 -32.67 -14.53 19.51
CA GLU A 24 -32.20 -14.07 20.83
C GLU A 24 -31.35 -15.13 21.54
N ALA A 25 -31.70 -16.41 21.43
CA ALA A 25 -30.91 -17.50 21.98
C ALA A 25 -29.51 -17.56 21.36
N GLU A 26 -29.40 -17.46 20.03
CA GLU A 26 -28.13 -17.43 19.31
C GLU A 26 -27.28 -16.20 19.68
N ARG A 27 -27.92 -15.03 19.83
CA ARG A 27 -27.26 -13.81 20.30
C ARG A 27 -26.67 -13.99 21.69
N ASN A 28 -27.42 -14.61 22.59
CA ASN A 28 -26.96 -14.88 23.95
C ASN A 28 -25.85 -15.92 23.98
N TYR A 29 -25.93 -16.96 23.16
CA TYR A 29 -24.83 -17.92 22.97
C TYR A 29 -23.52 -17.22 22.58
N VAL A 30 -23.55 -16.35 21.55
CA VAL A 30 -22.35 -15.60 21.13
C VAL A 30 -21.83 -14.73 22.27
N ARG A 31 -22.68 -13.95 22.92
CA ARG A 31 -22.27 -13.03 24.01
C ARG A 31 -21.69 -13.73 25.23
N THR A 32 -22.23 -14.90 25.58
CA THR A 32 -21.82 -15.65 26.77
C THR A 32 -20.57 -16.49 26.51
N CYS A 33 -20.49 -17.15 25.35
CA CYS A 33 -19.38 -18.05 25.04
C CYS A 33 -18.18 -17.35 24.40
N TYR A 34 -18.39 -16.23 23.70
CA TYR A 34 -17.36 -15.51 22.94
C TYR A 34 -17.40 -14.00 23.22
N PRO A 35 -17.03 -13.58 24.44
CA PRO A 35 -17.27 -12.21 24.93
C PRO A 35 -16.45 -11.12 24.22
N ASN A 36 -15.41 -11.47 23.44
CA ASN A 36 -14.64 -10.50 22.63
C ASN A 36 -15.12 -10.45 21.18
N ALA A 37 -16.14 -11.23 20.82
CA ALA A 37 -16.73 -11.27 19.51
C ALA A 37 -17.88 -10.26 19.39
N TYR A 38 -18.01 -9.64 18.22
CA TYR A 38 -19.00 -8.61 17.94
C TYR A 38 -20.01 -9.11 16.92
N ILE A 39 -21.29 -9.15 17.28
CA ILE A 39 -22.36 -9.49 16.36
C ILE A 39 -22.51 -8.36 15.35
N VAL A 40 -22.37 -8.68 14.07
CA VAL A 40 -22.54 -7.76 12.93
C VAL A 40 -23.80 -8.07 12.11
N GLY A 41 -24.45 -9.21 12.36
CA GLY A 41 -25.72 -9.58 11.75
C GLY A 41 -26.40 -10.72 12.49
N GLU A 42 -27.72 -10.77 12.39
CA GLU A 42 -28.54 -11.72 13.13
C GLU A 42 -28.38 -13.17 12.65
N ALA A 43 -28.81 -14.10 13.49
CA ALA A 43 -28.94 -15.51 13.13
C ALA A 43 -29.94 -15.68 11.98
N THR A 44 -29.65 -16.62 11.09
CA THR A 44 -30.50 -16.95 9.93
C THR A 44 -30.03 -18.28 9.34
N VAL A 45 -30.96 -19.05 8.77
CA VAL A 45 -30.63 -20.29 8.04
C VAL A 45 -30.47 -20.08 6.53
N SER A 46 -30.71 -18.85 6.04
CA SER A 46 -30.69 -18.53 4.60
C SER A 46 -29.28 -18.58 3.97
N TYR A 47 -28.23 -18.41 4.76
CA TYR A 47 -26.84 -18.56 4.32
C TYR A 47 -25.90 -18.97 5.46
N ASN A 48 -24.72 -19.49 5.11
CA ASN A 48 -23.70 -19.96 6.04
C ASN A 48 -22.35 -19.26 5.84
N CYS A 49 -21.32 -19.70 6.57
CA CYS A 49 -19.95 -19.18 6.52
C CYS A 49 -19.35 -19.17 5.12
N HIS A 50 -19.49 -20.27 4.38
CA HIS A 50 -18.95 -20.41 3.04
C HIS A 50 -19.61 -19.42 2.08
N ALA A 51 -20.93 -19.36 2.06
CA ALA A 51 -21.65 -18.40 1.23
C ALA A 51 -21.32 -16.96 1.62
N TYR A 52 -21.20 -16.65 2.92
CA TYR A 52 -20.79 -15.32 3.36
C TYR A 52 -19.40 -14.95 2.83
N ALA A 53 -18.42 -15.81 3.06
CA ALA A 53 -17.04 -15.53 2.69
C ALA A 53 -16.87 -15.42 1.17
N TRP A 54 -17.45 -16.33 0.40
CA TRP A 54 -17.16 -16.46 -1.03
C TRP A 54 -18.17 -15.77 -1.96
N SER A 55 -19.27 -15.24 -1.43
CA SER A 55 -20.32 -14.59 -2.23
C SER A 55 -20.93 -13.36 -1.53
N VAL A 56 -21.63 -13.53 -0.40
CA VAL A 56 -22.47 -12.46 0.19
C VAL A 56 -21.64 -11.25 0.65
N SER A 57 -20.43 -11.47 1.15
CA SER A 57 -19.52 -10.38 1.55
C SER A 57 -19.11 -9.44 0.41
N GLU A 58 -19.32 -9.86 -0.84
CA GLU A 58 -19.04 -9.09 -2.05
C GLU A 58 -20.34 -8.66 -2.76
N GLY A 59 -21.49 -8.74 -2.09
CA GLY A 59 -22.79 -8.34 -2.62
C GLY A 59 -23.54 -9.46 -3.34
N GLY A 60 -23.07 -10.70 -3.26
CA GLY A 60 -23.75 -11.86 -3.84
C GLY A 60 -25.00 -12.29 -3.06
N GLU A 61 -25.80 -13.15 -3.71
CA GLU A 61 -27.05 -13.67 -3.17
C GLU A 61 -26.85 -14.59 -1.95
N LYS A 62 -27.86 -14.62 -1.07
CA LYS A 62 -27.86 -15.46 0.14
C LYS A 62 -28.29 -16.89 -0.19
N TYR A 63 -27.36 -17.81 -0.05
CA TYR A 63 -27.63 -19.24 -0.16
C TYR A 63 -26.85 -20.04 0.89
N TRP A 64 -27.26 -21.28 1.13
CA TRP A 64 -26.49 -22.23 1.89
C TRP A 64 -25.50 -22.96 0.99
N MET A 65 -24.20 -22.82 1.25
CA MET A 65 -23.12 -23.38 0.43
C MET A 65 -22.35 -24.43 1.23
N ASN A 66 -22.46 -25.71 0.85
CA ASN A 66 -21.73 -26.77 1.56
C ASN A 66 -20.27 -26.85 1.12
N ASP A 67 -19.97 -26.61 -0.15
CA ASP A 67 -18.63 -26.77 -0.70
C ASP A 67 -18.19 -25.51 -1.48
N PRO A 68 -17.27 -24.69 -0.93
CA PRO A 68 -16.70 -23.54 -1.63
C PRO A 68 -15.47 -23.88 -2.49
N THR A 69 -15.06 -25.15 -2.59
CA THR A 69 -13.80 -25.53 -3.28
C THR A 69 -13.68 -25.04 -4.72
N PRO A 70 -14.75 -24.87 -5.54
CA PRO A 70 -14.59 -24.34 -6.89
C PRO A 70 -13.94 -22.95 -6.91
N TYR A 71 -14.23 -22.07 -5.94
CA TYR A 71 -13.60 -20.73 -5.86
C TYR A 71 -12.08 -20.78 -5.69
N MET A 72 -11.56 -21.85 -5.09
CA MET A 72 -10.14 -22.01 -4.76
C MET A 72 -9.36 -22.81 -5.80
N THR A 73 -10.06 -23.52 -6.68
CA THR A 73 -9.46 -24.52 -7.58
C THR A 73 -9.55 -24.15 -9.05
N ASP A 74 -10.48 -23.27 -9.43
CA ASP A 74 -10.69 -22.86 -10.81
C ASP A 74 -9.90 -21.61 -11.24
N GLY A 75 -9.05 -21.12 -10.35
CA GLY A 75 -8.25 -19.91 -10.57
C GLY A 75 -8.93 -18.61 -10.16
N SER A 76 -10.16 -18.61 -9.65
CA SER A 76 -10.83 -17.39 -9.16
C SER A 76 -10.08 -16.74 -8.01
N TYR A 77 -9.64 -17.56 -7.05
CA TYR A 77 -8.79 -17.15 -5.94
C TYR A 77 -7.56 -18.05 -5.84
N THR A 78 -6.45 -17.46 -5.43
CA THR A 78 -5.17 -18.16 -5.27
C THR A 78 -4.75 -18.20 -3.81
N LEU A 79 -4.16 -19.33 -3.41
CA LEU A 79 -3.59 -19.50 -2.08
C LEU A 79 -2.49 -18.45 -1.84
N THR A 80 -2.53 -17.81 -0.69
CA THR A 80 -1.52 -16.86 -0.22
C THR A 80 -1.28 -17.06 1.27
N ASN A 81 -0.46 -16.20 1.88
CA ASN A 81 -0.14 -16.23 3.29
C ASN A 81 -0.92 -15.16 4.08
N SER A 82 -0.89 -15.26 5.41
CA SER A 82 -1.64 -14.38 6.31
C SER A 82 -1.16 -12.93 6.32
N ILE A 83 0.08 -12.65 5.91
CA ILE A 83 0.67 -11.31 5.92
C ILE A 83 0.47 -10.58 4.59
N ASP A 84 0.04 -11.27 3.52
CA ASP A 84 -0.30 -10.65 2.24
C ASP A 84 -1.46 -9.65 2.47
N PRO A 85 -1.27 -8.35 2.16
CA PRO A 85 -2.31 -7.34 2.32
C PRO A 85 -3.52 -7.60 1.41
N LYS A 86 -3.37 -8.39 0.34
CA LYS A 86 -4.45 -8.78 -0.58
C LYS A 86 -5.20 -10.04 -0.13
N ALA A 87 -4.77 -10.70 0.94
CA ALA A 87 -5.48 -11.85 1.49
C ALA A 87 -6.82 -11.41 2.09
N THR A 88 -7.93 -11.76 1.46
CA THR A 88 -9.27 -11.37 1.91
C THR A 88 -10.13 -12.54 2.36
N LYS A 89 -9.90 -13.76 1.84
CA LYS A 89 -10.70 -14.95 2.17
C LYS A 89 -9.88 -15.92 3.01
N ILE A 90 -10.56 -16.60 3.94
CA ILE A 90 -9.97 -17.57 4.85
C ILE A 90 -10.79 -18.84 4.79
N PHE A 91 -10.10 -19.97 4.69
CA PHE A 91 -10.69 -21.30 4.73
C PHE A 91 -10.05 -22.10 5.86
N TYR A 92 -10.89 -22.72 6.69
CA TYR A 92 -10.45 -23.46 7.86
C TYR A 92 -10.08 -24.89 7.45
N TYR A 93 -9.07 -25.44 8.11
CA TYR A 93 -8.63 -26.80 7.83
C TYR A 93 -9.74 -27.81 8.13
N GLY A 94 -9.92 -28.80 7.24
CA GLY A 94 -11.06 -29.72 7.29
C GLY A 94 -12.32 -29.20 6.60
N GLY A 95 -12.34 -27.95 6.16
CA GLY A 95 -13.36 -27.38 5.28
C GLY A 95 -14.73 -27.17 5.90
N ASN A 96 -14.81 -27.11 7.23
CA ASN A 96 -16.04 -26.86 7.96
C ASN A 96 -16.37 -25.37 8.13
N HIS A 97 -15.45 -24.45 7.80
CA HIS A 97 -15.65 -23.03 8.02
C HIS A 97 -14.90 -22.14 7.02
N SER A 98 -15.49 -20.97 6.73
CA SER A 98 -14.85 -19.88 5.98
C SER A 98 -15.07 -18.56 6.67
N ALA A 99 -14.15 -17.63 6.45
CA ALA A 99 -14.26 -16.26 6.94
C ALA A 99 -13.72 -15.24 5.92
N VAL A 100 -14.04 -13.98 6.16
CA VAL A 100 -13.41 -12.83 5.50
C VAL A 100 -12.42 -12.20 6.48
N LYS A 101 -11.22 -11.87 6.02
CA LYS A 101 -10.22 -11.15 6.81
C LYS A 101 -10.69 -9.71 7.01
N SER A 102 -10.60 -9.21 8.24
CA SER A 102 -10.94 -7.85 8.63
C SER A 102 -9.72 -7.15 9.24
N SER A 103 -9.84 -5.84 9.47
CA SER A 103 -8.78 -5.03 10.05
C SER A 103 -8.54 -5.36 11.53
N GLY A 104 -7.33 -5.07 12.01
CA GLY A 104 -6.96 -5.24 13.42
C GLY A 104 -6.83 -6.70 13.87
N GLY A 105 -6.59 -7.64 12.94
CA GLY A 105 -6.46 -9.07 13.25
C GLY A 105 -7.79 -9.80 13.44
N TYR A 106 -8.92 -9.17 13.10
CA TYR A 106 -10.24 -9.79 13.18
C TYR A 106 -10.62 -10.51 11.89
N PHE A 107 -11.53 -11.47 12.01
CA PHE A 107 -12.25 -12.11 10.92
C PHE A 107 -13.73 -11.78 11.03
N ILE A 108 -14.45 -11.85 9.91
CA ILE A 108 -15.90 -11.80 9.88
C ILE A 108 -16.41 -13.09 9.26
N SER A 109 -17.26 -13.82 9.98
CA SER A 109 -17.84 -15.06 9.49
C SER A 109 -19.21 -15.33 10.08
N LYS A 110 -20.02 -16.09 9.33
CA LYS A 110 -21.33 -16.56 9.78
C LYS A 110 -21.14 -17.88 10.52
N TRP A 111 -21.63 -18.03 11.74
CA TRP A 111 -21.37 -19.25 12.52
C TRP A 111 -22.47 -20.29 12.29
N GLY A 112 -22.43 -20.99 11.15
CA GLY A 112 -23.49 -21.93 10.76
C GLY A 112 -24.83 -21.21 10.60
N THR A 113 -25.86 -21.64 11.35
CA THR A 113 -27.17 -20.98 11.43
C THR A 113 -27.20 -19.78 12.39
N SER A 114 -26.18 -19.63 13.25
CA SER A 114 -26.04 -18.58 14.26
C SER A 114 -25.71 -17.20 13.67
N CYS A 115 -25.33 -16.22 14.48
CA CYS A 115 -25.05 -14.85 14.04
C CYS A 115 -23.93 -14.73 12.99
N LEU A 116 -23.93 -13.60 12.26
CA LEU A 116 -22.75 -13.10 11.57
C LEU A 116 -21.90 -12.33 12.59
N VAL A 117 -20.64 -12.72 12.74
CA VAL A 117 -19.80 -12.26 13.85
C VAL A 117 -18.46 -11.78 13.36
N ARG A 118 -18.00 -10.65 13.90
CA ARG A 118 -16.62 -10.16 13.82
C ARG A 118 -15.87 -10.62 15.06
N HIS A 119 -14.83 -11.44 14.91
CA HIS A 119 -14.14 -12.10 16.01
C HIS A 119 -12.64 -12.21 15.76
N THR A 120 -11.84 -12.43 16.80
CA THR A 120 -10.43 -12.85 16.64
C THR A 120 -10.38 -14.34 16.30
N PRO A 121 -9.25 -14.88 15.81
CA PRO A 121 -9.12 -16.31 15.56
C PRO A 121 -9.46 -17.15 16.80
N ASP A 122 -8.96 -16.75 17.97
CA ASP A 122 -9.07 -17.55 19.20
C ASP A 122 -10.45 -17.42 19.90
N ASP A 123 -11.30 -16.48 19.47
CA ASP A 123 -12.62 -16.25 20.07
C ASP A 123 -13.75 -16.70 19.12
N CYS A 124 -13.73 -17.96 18.73
CA CYS A 124 -14.75 -18.56 17.86
C CYS A 124 -14.97 -20.06 18.13
N PRO A 125 -16.09 -20.66 17.69
CA PRO A 125 -16.38 -22.08 17.89
C PRO A 125 -15.61 -23.03 16.96
N TYR A 126 -14.74 -22.52 16.10
CA TYR A 126 -14.09 -23.29 15.03
C TYR A 126 -12.61 -23.52 15.29
N ASP A 127 -12.08 -24.63 14.79
CA ASP A 127 -10.66 -24.95 14.88
C ASP A 127 -9.84 -24.06 13.95
N THR A 128 -9.06 -23.15 14.53
CA THR A 128 -8.24 -22.17 13.80
C THR A 128 -6.85 -22.68 13.45
N ARG A 129 -6.54 -23.95 13.67
CA ARG A 129 -5.27 -24.53 13.26
C ARG A 129 -5.24 -24.66 11.73
N ASN A 130 -4.09 -24.33 11.13
CA ASN A 130 -3.83 -24.50 9.69
C ASN A 130 -4.77 -23.71 8.76
N LEU A 131 -5.11 -22.47 9.11
CA LEU A 131 -5.87 -21.58 8.23
C LEU A 131 -5.19 -21.39 6.87
N ARG A 132 -6.00 -21.43 5.80
CA ARG A 132 -5.57 -21.10 4.44
C ARG A 132 -6.12 -19.74 4.04
N TYR A 133 -5.26 -18.89 3.52
CA TYR A 133 -5.59 -17.54 3.10
C TYR A 133 -5.64 -17.48 1.58
N TYR A 134 -6.61 -16.76 1.04
CA TYR A 134 -6.77 -16.61 -0.39
C TYR A 134 -6.96 -15.14 -0.77
N LYS A 135 -6.43 -14.80 -1.94
CA LYS A 135 -6.62 -13.51 -2.60
C LYS A 135 -7.27 -13.72 -3.96
N LEU A 136 -7.98 -12.70 -4.42
CA LEU A 136 -8.50 -12.67 -5.79
C LEU A 136 -7.32 -12.81 -6.76
N SER A 137 -7.46 -13.67 -7.77
CA SER A 137 -6.37 -13.92 -8.72
C SER A 137 -6.22 -12.82 -9.78
N MET A 138 -7.28 -12.06 -10.03
CA MET A 138 -7.26 -10.93 -10.95
C MET A 138 -6.51 -9.76 -10.32
N GLU A 139 -5.58 -9.18 -11.09
CA GLU A 139 -4.75 -8.07 -10.63
C GLU A 139 -4.48 -7.07 -11.75
N ILE A 140 -4.69 -5.78 -11.44
CA ILE A 140 -4.32 -4.66 -12.32
C ILE A 140 -2.80 -4.45 -12.20
N SER A 141 -2.12 -4.33 -13.34
CA SER A 141 -0.68 -4.09 -13.41
C SER A 141 -0.34 -2.96 -14.38
N GLY A 142 0.73 -2.23 -14.07
CA GLY A 142 1.24 -1.09 -14.84
C GLY A 142 2.05 -0.14 -13.95
N ASP A 143 2.35 1.05 -14.45
CA ASP A 143 3.12 2.05 -13.72
C ASP A 143 2.32 2.60 -12.53
N THR A 144 2.88 2.49 -11.33
CA THR A 144 2.31 3.09 -10.10
C THR A 144 2.81 4.51 -9.85
N PHE A 145 3.75 4.98 -10.66
CA PHE A 145 4.29 6.33 -10.59
C PHE A 145 4.46 6.91 -12.00
N VAL A 146 3.91 8.10 -12.23
CA VAL A 146 3.86 8.74 -13.56
C VAL A 146 4.40 10.17 -13.47
N PRO A 147 5.65 10.42 -13.88
CA PRO A 147 6.16 11.78 -13.97
C PRO A 147 5.53 12.51 -15.16
N LEU A 148 5.05 13.72 -14.91
CA LEU A 148 4.42 14.60 -15.88
C LEU A 148 5.40 15.71 -16.30
N PRO A 149 5.60 15.96 -17.61
CA PRO A 149 6.44 17.08 -18.07
C PRO A 149 5.89 18.45 -17.65
N SER A 150 4.58 18.62 -17.72
CA SER A 150 3.86 19.81 -17.26
C SER A 150 2.37 19.49 -17.05
N LEU A 151 1.62 20.39 -16.40
CA LEU A 151 0.16 20.26 -16.27
C LEU A 151 -0.60 20.42 -17.59
N THR A 152 0.06 20.92 -18.64
CA THR A 152 -0.53 21.10 -19.98
C THR A 152 -0.17 19.97 -20.95
N ASN A 153 0.78 19.11 -20.59
CA ASN A 153 1.26 18.01 -21.41
C ASN A 153 0.96 16.68 -20.70
N PRO A 154 -0.22 16.10 -20.92
CA PRO A 154 -0.59 14.87 -20.26
C PRO A 154 0.26 13.67 -20.72
N VAL A 155 0.40 12.68 -19.85
CA VAL A 155 1.13 11.43 -20.14
C VAL A 155 0.15 10.27 -20.22
N THR A 156 0.30 9.46 -21.26
CA THR A 156 -0.52 8.27 -21.46
C THR A 156 0.24 7.00 -21.07
N LYS A 157 -0.41 6.12 -20.32
CA LYS A 157 0.12 4.82 -19.88
C LYS A 157 -0.86 3.69 -20.19
N ASN A 158 -0.33 2.48 -20.34
CA ASN A 158 -1.12 1.28 -20.54
C ASN A 158 -1.12 0.44 -19.25
N TYR A 159 -2.29 -0.07 -18.90
CA TYR A 159 -2.48 -0.98 -17.78
C TYR A 159 -3.15 -2.25 -18.26
N THR A 160 -2.90 -3.36 -17.57
CA THR A 160 -3.51 -4.65 -17.93
C THR A 160 -4.11 -5.31 -16.70
N LEU A 161 -5.18 -6.07 -16.91
CA LEU A 161 -5.80 -6.92 -15.92
C LEU A 161 -5.44 -8.38 -16.22
N SER A 162 -4.77 -9.03 -15.27
CA SER A 162 -4.42 -10.45 -15.38
C SER A 162 -5.61 -11.36 -15.04
N ASN A 163 -5.55 -12.61 -15.52
CA ASN A 163 -6.49 -13.68 -15.17
C ASN A 163 -7.97 -13.34 -15.41
N VAL A 164 -8.27 -12.55 -16.44
CA VAL A 164 -9.65 -12.27 -16.85
C VAL A 164 -10.28 -13.57 -17.37
N PRO A 165 -11.44 -14.00 -16.82
CA PRO A 165 -12.13 -15.20 -17.27
C PRO A 165 -12.48 -15.17 -18.76
N GLU A 166 -12.49 -16.33 -19.41
CA GLU A 166 -12.83 -16.44 -20.83
C GLU A 166 -14.26 -15.93 -21.11
N GLY A 167 -14.37 -15.04 -22.09
CA GLY A 167 -15.64 -14.43 -22.48
C GLY A 167 -16.17 -13.35 -21.52
N ALA A 168 -15.41 -12.98 -20.48
CA ALA A 168 -15.73 -11.83 -19.65
C ALA A 168 -15.37 -10.51 -20.34
N THR A 169 -16.04 -9.42 -19.94
CA THR A 169 -15.72 -8.05 -20.34
C THR A 169 -15.32 -7.21 -19.13
N VAL A 170 -14.50 -6.17 -19.34
CA VAL A 170 -13.98 -5.35 -18.24
C VAL A 170 -14.46 -3.91 -18.37
N SER A 171 -15.09 -3.39 -17.33
CA SER A 171 -15.40 -1.97 -17.18
C SER A 171 -14.30 -1.31 -16.37
N TRP A 172 -13.54 -0.42 -16.99
CA TRP A 172 -12.47 0.34 -16.36
C TRP A 172 -12.98 1.68 -15.85
N SER A 173 -12.52 2.09 -14.67
CA SER A 173 -12.79 3.41 -14.12
C SER A 173 -11.56 3.94 -13.41
N ILE A 174 -11.39 5.26 -13.43
CA ILE A 174 -10.31 5.94 -12.70
C ILE A 174 -10.89 7.12 -11.93
N SER A 175 -10.45 7.27 -10.69
CA SER A 175 -10.69 8.47 -9.88
C SER A 175 -9.38 9.25 -9.72
N GLY A 176 -9.49 10.57 -9.50
CA GLY A 176 -8.33 11.45 -9.32
C GLY A 176 -7.92 12.18 -10.59
N PHE A 177 -6.63 12.13 -10.91
CA PHE A 177 -5.97 12.99 -11.91
C PHE A 177 -5.69 12.28 -13.24
N GLY A 178 -6.49 11.28 -13.58
CA GLY A 178 -6.43 10.59 -14.85
C GLY A 178 -7.80 10.32 -15.46
N ARG A 179 -7.83 9.97 -16.74
CA ARG A 179 -9.02 9.53 -17.47
C ARG A 179 -8.71 8.33 -18.34
N VAL A 180 -9.68 7.42 -18.47
CA VAL A 180 -9.60 6.32 -19.43
C VAL A 180 -9.79 6.88 -20.84
N LEU A 181 -8.86 6.60 -21.75
CA LEU A 181 -8.95 6.97 -23.16
C LEU A 181 -9.57 5.87 -24.00
N SER A 182 -9.17 4.62 -23.76
CA SER A 182 -9.58 3.46 -24.56
C SER A 182 -9.38 2.15 -23.79
N GLY A 183 -9.94 1.04 -24.30
CA GLY A 183 -9.75 -0.30 -23.73
C GLY A 183 -10.93 -0.85 -22.92
N GLN A 184 -12.05 -0.13 -22.85
CA GLN A 184 -13.30 -0.65 -22.28
C GLN A 184 -13.71 -1.96 -22.94
N GLY A 185 -14.21 -2.89 -22.14
CA GLY A 185 -14.56 -4.24 -22.56
C GLY A 185 -13.36 -5.19 -22.73
N THR A 186 -12.12 -4.72 -22.54
CA THR A 186 -10.91 -5.53 -22.76
C THR A 186 -10.05 -5.63 -21.50
N ASN A 187 -9.13 -6.60 -21.47
CA ASN A 187 -8.18 -6.78 -20.37
C ASN A 187 -7.01 -5.77 -20.38
N SER A 188 -7.02 -4.77 -21.26
CA SER A 188 -6.01 -3.71 -21.32
C SER A 188 -6.70 -2.35 -21.41
N VAL A 189 -6.15 -1.34 -20.75
CA VAL A 189 -6.71 0.02 -20.75
C VAL A 189 -5.61 1.05 -20.97
N GLN A 190 -5.94 2.08 -21.73
CA GLN A 190 -5.09 3.24 -21.90
C GLN A 190 -5.62 4.37 -21.02
N VAL A 191 -4.77 4.91 -20.16
CA VAL A 191 -5.11 5.95 -19.20
C VAL A 191 -4.21 7.16 -19.45
N GLU A 192 -4.83 8.33 -19.53
CA GLU A 192 -4.13 9.61 -19.60
C GLU A 192 -4.13 10.29 -18.24
N PHE A 193 -2.95 10.69 -17.77
CA PHE A 193 -2.76 11.51 -16.56
C PHE A 193 -2.52 12.96 -16.94
N TYR A 194 -3.30 13.86 -16.37
CA TYR A 194 -3.33 15.29 -16.70
C TYR A 194 -3.08 16.21 -15.49
N GLY A 195 -2.85 15.64 -14.31
CA GLY A 195 -2.61 16.43 -13.11
C GLY A 195 -1.78 15.68 -12.07
N SER A 196 -1.28 16.42 -11.09
CA SER A 196 -0.50 15.85 -9.99
C SER A 196 -1.37 15.39 -8.83
N GLY A 197 -1.05 14.23 -8.28
CA GLY A 197 -1.66 13.65 -7.10
C GLY A 197 -2.02 12.18 -7.29
N SER A 198 -2.72 11.65 -6.29
CA SER A 198 -3.12 10.25 -6.26
C SER A 198 -4.31 9.99 -7.17
N SER A 199 -4.22 8.93 -7.96
CA SER A 199 -5.31 8.37 -8.76
C SER A 199 -5.51 6.89 -8.39
N THR A 200 -6.74 6.40 -8.50
CA THR A 200 -7.03 4.96 -8.31
C THR A 200 -7.68 4.41 -9.55
N LEU A 201 -6.99 3.47 -10.22
CA LEU A 201 -7.52 2.73 -11.36
C LEU A 201 -8.23 1.46 -10.84
N SER A 202 -9.49 1.29 -11.22
CA SER A 202 -10.34 0.19 -10.81
C SER A 202 -10.90 -0.55 -12.03
N ALA A 203 -11.23 -1.82 -11.83
CA ALA A 203 -11.84 -2.66 -12.86
C ALA A 203 -13.01 -3.45 -12.28
N ALA A 204 -14.12 -3.47 -13.00
CA ALA A 204 -15.25 -4.37 -12.76
C ALA A 204 -15.31 -5.40 -13.90
N VAL A 205 -15.17 -6.68 -13.56
CA VAL A 205 -15.19 -7.78 -14.52
C VAL A 205 -16.60 -8.35 -14.59
N HIS A 206 -17.21 -8.25 -15.76
CA HIS A 206 -18.52 -8.82 -16.05
C HIS A 206 -18.32 -10.22 -16.62
N CYS A 207 -18.47 -11.23 -15.77
CA CYS A 207 -18.33 -12.62 -16.15
C CYS A 207 -19.48 -13.05 -17.06
N ARG A 208 -19.24 -14.04 -17.93
CA ARG A 208 -20.27 -14.62 -18.82
C ARG A 208 -21.49 -15.19 -18.07
N THR A 209 -21.32 -15.47 -16.78
CA THR A 209 -22.33 -16.00 -15.87
C THR A 209 -23.28 -14.92 -15.33
N GLY A 210 -23.01 -13.65 -15.63
CA GLY A 210 -23.72 -12.49 -15.08
C GLY A 210 -23.14 -11.97 -13.76
N LEU A 211 -22.18 -12.68 -13.15
CA LEU A 211 -21.46 -12.21 -11.97
C LEU A 211 -20.60 -10.99 -12.32
N VAL A 212 -20.61 -9.97 -11.44
CA VAL A 212 -19.72 -8.81 -11.55
C VAL A 212 -18.71 -8.86 -10.40
N VAL A 213 -17.43 -8.89 -10.75
CA VAL A 213 -16.32 -8.96 -9.77
C VAL A 213 -15.59 -7.63 -9.77
N ASN A 214 -15.55 -6.97 -8.61
CA ASN A 214 -14.80 -5.74 -8.43
C ASN A 214 -13.36 -6.06 -8.03
N VAL A 215 -12.42 -5.70 -8.88
CA VAL A 215 -10.99 -5.92 -8.64
C VAL A 215 -10.46 -4.81 -7.72
N PRO A 216 -9.61 -5.13 -6.71
CA PRO A 216 -8.95 -4.12 -5.91
C PRO A 216 -8.22 -3.09 -6.79
N GLY A 217 -8.45 -1.80 -6.51
CA GLY A 217 -7.88 -0.72 -7.30
C GLY A 217 -6.35 -0.61 -7.18
N LEU A 218 -5.71 -0.13 -8.25
CA LEU A 218 -4.30 0.20 -8.30
C LEU A 218 -4.12 1.70 -8.02
N SER A 219 -3.43 2.03 -6.92
CA SER A 219 -3.04 3.41 -6.60
C SER A 219 -1.86 3.84 -7.46
N ILE A 220 -1.99 5.01 -8.09
CA ILE A 220 -1.04 5.57 -9.04
C ILE A 220 -0.79 7.02 -8.64
N GLU A 221 0.47 7.38 -8.42
CA GLU A 221 0.86 8.77 -8.16
C GLU A 221 1.37 9.42 -9.45
N SER A 222 0.76 10.53 -9.85
CA SER A 222 1.28 11.38 -10.93
C SER A 222 1.82 12.68 -10.35
N THR A 223 2.92 13.20 -10.89
CA THR A 223 3.49 14.46 -10.39
C THR A 223 4.29 15.19 -11.46
N THR A 224 4.24 16.51 -11.41
CA THR A 224 5.10 17.42 -12.18
C THR A 224 6.33 17.87 -11.38
N ALA A 225 6.39 17.54 -10.10
CA ALA A 225 7.57 17.80 -9.28
C ALA A 225 8.77 16.98 -9.79
N PRO A 226 10.01 17.45 -9.56
CA PRO A 226 11.19 16.64 -9.81
C PRO A 226 11.08 15.30 -9.06
N TYR A 227 11.03 14.20 -9.81
CA TYR A 227 11.00 12.88 -9.20
C TYR A 227 12.40 12.52 -8.78
N ILE A 228 12.58 12.29 -7.48
CA ILE A 228 13.88 12.06 -6.86
C ILE A 228 14.01 10.58 -6.56
N THR A 229 15.01 9.92 -7.13
CA THR A 229 15.24 8.49 -6.96
C THR A 229 16.37 8.18 -5.99
N ASP A 230 17.30 9.12 -5.80
CA ASP A 230 18.40 8.94 -4.86
C ASP A 230 19.02 10.27 -4.41
N ILE A 231 19.82 10.20 -3.33
CA ILE A 231 20.76 11.23 -2.91
C ILE A 231 22.17 10.60 -2.93
N GLU A 232 23.08 11.22 -3.67
CA GLU A 232 24.50 10.90 -3.64
C GLU A 232 25.21 11.79 -2.61
N MET A 233 26.13 11.21 -1.83
CA MET A 233 27.01 11.94 -0.93
C MET A 233 28.46 11.62 -1.31
N PHE A 234 29.24 12.65 -1.60
CA PHE A 234 30.63 12.51 -2.03
C PHE A 234 31.46 13.72 -1.56
N LYS A 235 32.76 13.71 -1.88
CA LYS A 235 33.70 14.76 -1.51
C LYS A 235 34.33 15.42 -2.72
N TYR A 236 34.51 16.73 -2.65
CA TYR A 236 35.22 17.51 -3.66
C TYR A 236 36.18 18.51 -3.00
N SER A 237 37.43 18.09 -2.80
CA SER A 237 38.50 18.92 -2.19
C SER A 237 38.13 19.59 -0.85
N GLN A 238 37.23 18.96 -0.09
CA GLN A 238 36.65 19.44 1.16
C GLN A 238 37.45 19.02 2.40
N ASN A 239 37.29 19.76 3.51
CA ASN A 239 37.94 19.43 4.77
C ASN A 239 37.30 18.20 5.45
N THR A 240 37.92 17.76 6.54
CA THR A 240 37.38 16.65 7.33
C THR A 240 35.96 16.94 7.83
N GLY A 241 35.04 16.01 7.56
CA GLY A 241 33.63 16.10 7.95
C GLY A 241 32.74 16.99 7.06
N GLU A 242 33.27 17.50 5.95
CA GLU A 242 32.52 18.25 4.92
C GLU A 242 32.25 17.36 3.70
N PHE A 243 31.00 17.39 3.20
CA PHE A 243 30.56 16.59 2.08
C PHE A 243 29.67 17.41 1.13
N THR A 244 29.62 17.00 -0.13
CA THR A 244 28.67 17.47 -1.13
C THR A 244 27.57 16.43 -1.30
N LEU A 245 26.34 16.92 -1.36
CA LEU A 245 25.15 16.15 -1.69
C LEU A 245 24.67 16.50 -3.08
N ARG A 246 24.20 15.50 -3.82
CA ARG A 246 23.58 15.67 -5.14
C ARG A 246 22.29 14.87 -5.19
N VAL A 247 21.24 15.50 -5.68
CA VAL A 247 19.99 14.79 -5.96
C VAL A 247 20.07 14.05 -7.30
N ILE A 248 19.60 12.80 -7.33
CA ILE A 248 19.38 12.03 -8.56
C ILE A 248 17.91 12.15 -8.90
N THR A 249 17.63 12.83 -10.01
CA THR A 249 16.27 13.18 -10.41
C THR A 249 16.07 13.11 -11.93
N ASN A 250 14.82 12.91 -12.35
CA ASN A 250 14.43 13.00 -13.75
C ASN A 250 14.28 14.44 -14.26
N ASN A 251 14.26 15.44 -13.38
CA ASN A 251 14.09 16.85 -13.75
C ASN A 251 15.01 17.75 -12.93
N ASN A 252 16.11 18.18 -13.54
CA ASN A 252 17.11 19.02 -12.88
C ASN A 252 16.72 20.51 -12.83
N SER A 253 15.60 20.94 -13.43
CA SER A 253 15.23 22.36 -13.45
C SER A 253 14.40 22.82 -12.24
N GLY A 254 14.09 21.92 -11.31
CA GLY A 254 13.31 22.26 -10.11
C GLY A 254 14.12 22.98 -9.03
N THR A 255 13.44 23.43 -7.98
CA THR A 255 14.10 23.92 -6.76
C THR A 255 14.22 22.78 -5.76
N PHE A 256 15.37 22.63 -5.10
CA PHE A 256 15.61 21.54 -4.15
C PHE A 256 15.88 22.10 -2.75
N ASN A 257 14.96 21.81 -1.82
CA ASN A 257 15.06 22.23 -0.43
C ASN A 257 15.56 21.07 0.42
N TRP A 258 16.61 21.29 1.22
CA TRP A 258 17.29 20.25 1.97
C TRP A 258 17.03 20.38 3.47
N SER A 259 16.88 19.25 4.15
CA SER A 259 16.85 19.15 5.61
C SER A 259 17.60 17.91 6.09
N VAL A 260 18.04 17.92 7.34
CA VAL A 260 18.81 16.83 7.95
C VAL A 260 18.34 16.58 9.38
N SER A 261 18.31 15.32 9.80
CA SER A 261 18.00 14.89 11.17
C SER A 261 18.94 13.77 11.65
N GLY A 262 18.96 13.51 12.96
CA GLY A 262 19.82 12.49 13.59
C GLY A 262 20.79 13.08 14.61
N GLY A 263 21.89 13.67 14.13
CA GLY A 263 22.93 14.31 14.96
C GLY A 263 23.12 15.80 14.64
N ARG A 264 24.26 16.36 15.07
CA ARG A 264 24.62 17.75 14.75
C ARG A 264 25.21 17.85 13.34
N ALA A 265 24.52 18.51 12.44
CA ALA A 265 24.96 18.82 11.08
C ALA A 265 24.42 20.16 10.63
N GLU A 266 25.13 20.83 9.72
CA GLU A 266 24.76 22.15 9.19
C GLU A 266 24.99 22.16 7.67
N PHE A 267 24.00 22.63 6.91
CA PHE A 267 24.19 22.93 5.49
C PHE A 267 25.05 24.19 5.35
N CYS A 268 25.94 24.18 4.36
CA CYS A 268 26.86 25.27 4.10
C CYS A 268 26.91 25.60 2.60
N ASP A 269 27.49 26.75 2.28
CA ASP A 269 27.71 27.14 0.89
C ASP A 269 28.60 26.12 0.17
N LEU A 270 28.31 25.89 -1.10
CA LEU A 270 29.15 25.03 -1.93
C LEU A 270 30.57 25.60 -1.96
N PRO A 271 31.60 24.78 -1.66
CA PRO A 271 32.98 25.21 -1.84
C PRO A 271 33.18 25.50 -3.32
N TYR A 272 33.62 26.72 -3.64
CA TYR A 272 33.79 27.23 -5.01
C TYR A 272 32.46 27.44 -5.76
N PRO A 273 31.63 28.42 -5.35
CA PRO A 273 30.39 28.73 -6.05
C PRO A 273 30.65 29.09 -7.52
N ASP A 274 31.81 29.68 -7.84
CA ASP A 274 32.22 30.03 -9.21
C ASP A 274 32.53 28.80 -10.08
N ASP A 275 33.02 27.70 -9.49
CA ASP A 275 33.23 26.42 -10.22
C ASP A 275 31.90 25.69 -10.44
N ALA A 276 30.93 25.85 -9.52
CA ALA A 276 29.58 25.34 -9.66
C ALA A 276 28.79 26.04 -10.79
N ILE A 277 29.18 27.26 -11.21
CA ILE A 277 28.61 27.94 -12.39
C ILE A 277 28.89 27.14 -13.69
N PHE A 278 29.95 26.34 -13.72
CA PHE A 278 30.26 25.44 -14.85
C PHE A 278 29.52 24.11 -14.78
N MET A 279 28.90 23.77 -13.65
CA MET A 279 28.12 22.53 -13.52
C MET A 279 26.73 22.74 -14.13
N ALA A 280 26.31 21.84 -15.01
CA ALA A 280 24.94 21.82 -15.49
C ALA A 280 24.01 21.60 -14.29
N TYR A 281 23.16 22.59 -13.98
CA TYR A 281 22.17 22.60 -12.89
C TYR A 281 22.76 22.66 -11.47
N PRO A 282 23.35 23.78 -11.02
CA PRO A 282 23.92 23.90 -9.67
C PRO A 282 22.89 23.73 -8.53
N ASN A 283 21.61 23.97 -8.82
CA ASN A 283 20.47 23.83 -7.90
C ASN A 283 20.26 22.41 -7.37
N ILE A 284 20.83 21.38 -8.01
CA ILE A 284 20.73 19.98 -7.56
C ILE A 284 21.76 19.59 -6.50
N PHE A 285 22.67 20.52 -6.16
CA PHE A 285 23.76 20.30 -5.20
C PHE A 285 23.58 21.11 -3.93
N THR A 286 24.08 20.58 -2.81
CA THR A 286 24.30 21.35 -1.57
C THR A 286 25.53 20.81 -0.83
N ALA A 287 26.11 21.59 0.07
CA ALA A 287 27.18 21.12 0.95
C ALA A 287 26.68 20.97 2.39
N ILE A 288 27.24 20.01 3.12
CA ILE A 288 26.87 19.73 4.50
C ILE A 288 28.12 19.43 5.33
N SER A 289 28.15 19.94 6.55
CA SER A 289 29.16 19.64 7.57
C SER A 289 28.56 18.79 8.68
N PHE A 290 29.22 17.69 9.06
CA PHE A 290 28.82 16.84 10.18
C PHE A 290 29.74 17.07 11.38
N TYR A 291 29.17 17.14 12.59
CA TYR A 291 29.92 17.40 13.83
C TYR A 291 29.88 16.24 14.83
N THR A 292 29.06 15.23 14.55
CA THR A 292 28.94 14.01 15.37
C THR A 292 28.84 12.79 14.48
N THR A 293 29.38 11.66 14.91
CA THR A 293 29.25 10.40 14.17
C THR A 293 27.89 9.77 14.44
N GLY A 294 27.34 9.05 13.48
CA GLY A 294 26.05 8.37 13.63
C GLY A 294 25.29 8.24 12.32
N THR A 295 24.04 7.80 12.41
CA THR A 295 23.14 7.75 11.25
C THR A 295 22.41 9.08 11.12
N TYR A 296 22.44 9.65 9.92
CA TYR A 296 21.72 10.87 9.57
C TYR A 296 20.71 10.58 8.48
N THR A 297 19.49 11.08 8.65
CA THR A 297 18.49 11.07 7.58
C THR A 297 18.54 12.42 6.88
N ILE A 298 18.91 12.39 5.61
CA ILE A 298 18.91 13.55 4.72
C ILE A 298 17.63 13.51 3.90
N THR A 299 16.90 14.63 3.90
CA THR A 299 15.64 14.78 3.18
C THR A 299 15.76 15.92 2.18
N VAL A 300 15.35 15.68 0.94
CA VAL A 300 15.26 16.68 -0.12
C VAL A 300 13.81 16.77 -0.61
N THR A 301 13.31 17.99 -0.70
CA THR A 301 12.01 18.31 -1.31
C THR A 301 12.26 19.05 -2.61
N GLY A 302 12.04 18.35 -3.73
CA GLY A 302 12.02 18.93 -5.06
C GLY A 302 10.70 19.67 -5.29
N VAL A 303 10.78 20.89 -5.81
CA VAL A 303 9.65 21.77 -6.07
C VAL A 303 9.66 22.14 -7.55
N ASN A 304 8.52 21.94 -8.22
CA ASN A 304 8.31 22.52 -9.54
C ASN A 304 7.94 24.01 -9.37
N PRO A 305 8.76 24.96 -9.85
CA PRO A 305 8.52 26.38 -9.62
C PRO A 305 7.29 26.93 -10.36
N SER A 306 6.80 26.24 -11.39
CA SER A 306 5.67 26.72 -12.20
C SER A 306 4.32 26.53 -11.53
N ASN A 307 4.17 25.52 -10.69
CA ASN A 307 2.89 25.17 -10.06
C ASN A 307 3.02 24.80 -8.57
N MET A 308 4.22 24.92 -8.00
CA MET A 308 4.54 24.60 -6.62
C MET A 308 4.27 23.15 -6.22
N ASP A 309 4.15 22.24 -7.18
CA ASP A 309 4.06 20.80 -6.93
C ASP A 309 5.37 20.31 -6.28
N THR A 310 5.26 19.35 -5.37
CA THR A 310 6.39 18.92 -4.55
C THR A 310 6.53 17.41 -4.48
N TYR A 311 7.78 16.95 -4.43
CA TYR A 311 8.12 15.56 -4.17
C TYR A 311 9.26 15.50 -3.16
N THR A 312 9.08 14.68 -2.11
CA THR A 312 10.04 14.56 -1.02
C THR A 312 10.66 13.16 -1.02
N PHE A 313 11.98 13.11 -0.88
CA PHE A 313 12.75 11.89 -0.77
C PHE A 313 13.71 11.98 0.42
N SER A 314 13.86 10.88 1.15
CA SER A 314 14.76 10.78 2.30
C SER A 314 15.67 9.57 2.17
N LYS A 315 16.94 9.73 2.57
CA LYS A 315 17.93 8.65 2.60
C LYS A 315 18.80 8.75 3.85
N ASP A 316 19.07 7.59 4.42
CA ASP A 316 19.96 7.46 5.57
C ASP A 316 21.41 7.30 5.14
N PHE A 317 22.30 8.01 5.85
CA PHE A 317 23.74 7.94 5.68
C PHE A 317 24.41 7.66 7.02
N VAL A 318 25.32 6.70 7.04
CA VAL A 318 26.18 6.44 8.21
C VAL A 318 27.41 7.32 8.10
N VAL A 319 27.55 8.27 9.03
CA VAL A 319 28.64 9.25 9.06
C VAL A 319 29.65 8.86 10.15
N THR A 320 30.88 8.59 9.73
CA THR A 320 32.01 8.28 10.63
C THR A 320 33.06 9.38 10.67
N GLU A 321 32.96 10.36 9.77
CA GLU A 321 33.92 11.44 9.63
C GLU A 321 33.26 12.79 9.96
N VAL A 322 33.86 13.54 10.87
CA VAL A 322 33.24 14.75 11.45
C VAL A 322 34.23 15.89 11.55
N LYS A 323 33.71 17.12 11.46
CA LYS A 323 34.45 18.36 11.63
C LYS A 323 34.88 18.46 13.09
N GLY A 324 36.20 18.54 13.32
CA GLY A 324 36.78 18.54 14.66
C GLY A 324 36.26 19.71 15.50
N SER A 325 35.97 19.44 16.78
CA SER A 325 35.71 20.52 17.74
C SER A 325 36.98 21.35 17.87
N THR A 326 36.87 22.66 17.69
CA THR A 326 37.89 23.60 18.15
C THR A 326 37.99 23.43 19.67
N ARG A 327 38.95 22.62 20.14
CA ARG A 327 39.38 22.61 21.53
C ARG A 327 39.82 24.05 21.86
N ALA A 328 39.13 24.71 22.78
CA ALA A 328 39.62 25.94 23.39
C ALA A 328 41.07 25.70 23.84
N LYS A 329 41.99 26.57 23.41
CA LYS A 329 43.37 26.56 23.88
C LYS A 329 43.34 26.63 25.41
N SER A 330 43.72 25.54 26.07
CA SER A 330 43.97 25.54 27.51
C SER A 330 45.21 26.39 27.75
N THR A 331 45.01 27.60 28.26
CA THR A 331 46.08 28.45 28.78
C THR A 331 46.60 27.82 30.08
N ALA A 332 47.64 27.02 29.99
CA ALA A 332 48.43 26.62 31.15
C ALA A 332 49.88 26.41 30.71
N GLU A 333 50.73 27.40 30.99
CA GLU A 333 52.14 27.24 31.42
C GLU A 333 52.87 28.59 31.30
N LYS A 334 52.85 29.36 32.39
CA LYS A 334 53.94 30.28 32.78
C LYS A 334 53.75 30.72 34.22
N GLN A 335 54.07 29.84 35.16
CA GLN A 335 54.48 30.24 36.51
C GLN A 335 55.13 29.05 37.23
N SER A 336 56.39 28.80 36.90
CA SER A 336 57.33 28.12 37.80
C SER A 336 58.74 28.44 37.34
N GLN A 337 59.25 29.58 37.78
CA GLN A 337 60.68 29.85 37.98
C GLN A 337 60.81 31.23 38.60
N LYS A 338 60.70 31.28 39.92
CA LYS A 338 61.37 32.24 40.81
C LYS A 338 61.04 31.83 42.25
N ASN A 339 61.94 31.06 42.85
CA ASN A 339 62.36 31.29 44.23
C ASN A 339 63.65 30.51 44.52
N LYS A 340 64.69 31.29 44.82
CA LYS A 340 65.98 30.96 45.44
C LYS A 340 67.03 30.26 44.57
#